data_AF-A0A0G1XYC7-F1
#
_entry.id   AF-A0A0G1XYC7-F1
#
_cell.length_a   1.000
_cell.length_b   1.000
_cell.length_c   1.000
_cell.angle_alpha   90.00
_cell.angle_beta   90.00
_cell.angle_gamma   90.00
#
_symmetry.space_group_name_H-M   'P 1'
#
loop_
_entity.id
_entity.type
_entity.pdbx_description
1 polymer ?
#
loop_
_entity_poly.entity_id
_entity_poly.type
_entity_poly.pdbx_seq_one_letter_code
_entity_poly.pdbx_strand_id
1 'polypeptide(L)'
;MLGIIGKIYSERKVMFVLLAAAMALMAFSLVLVLLNVNELSAPLILHFDKLKGIDFLGEKSDVWGIWAGGFALLVLNSLLASVFFHRERVLAYVFAGVNLLFAVLVLVALGVIFSVN
;
A
#
# COMPACT_ATOMS: atom_id res chain seq x y z
N MET A 1 10.49 30.73 21.44
CA MET A 1 11.20 30.14 20.27
C MET A 1 11.43 28.64 20.38
N LEU A 2 11.81 28.08 21.54
CA LEU A 2 12.04 26.63 21.72
C LEU A 2 10.80 25.74 21.41
N GLY A 3 9.59 26.18 21.78
CA GLY A 3 8.37 25.40 21.53
C GLY A 3 7.98 25.24 20.05
N ILE A 4 8.34 26.20 19.19
CA ILE A 4 8.04 26.16 17.75
C ILE A 4 8.98 25.17 17.04
N ILE A 5 10.26 25.15 17.45
CA ILE A 5 11.26 24.23 16.91
C ILE A 5 10.91 22.78 17.29
N GLY A 6 10.47 22.54 18.53
CA GLY A 6 10.00 21.23 18.98
C GLY A 6 8.79 20.71 18.20
N LYS A 7 7.82 21.59 17.90
CA LYS A 7 6.63 21.25 17.11
C LYS A 7 7.00 20.83 15.67
N ILE A 8 7.89 21.56 15.02
CA ILE A 8 8.36 21.26 13.66
C ILE A 8 9.10 19.92 13.61
N TYR A 9 9.89 19.60 14.64
CA TYR A 9 10.59 18.32 14.75
C TYR A 9 9.63 17.14 14.93
N SER A 10 8.60 17.30 15.75
CA SER A 10 7.56 16.27 15.95
C SER A 10 6.78 16.02 14.67
N GLU A 11 6.39 17.09 13.98
CA GLU A 11 5.69 17.07 12.70
C GLU A 11 6.46 16.26 11.64
N ARG A 12 7.76 16.50 11.49
CA ARG A 12 8.59 15.74 10.54
C ARG A 12 8.64 14.25 10.89
N LYS A 13 8.75 13.90 12.18
CA LYS A 13 8.77 12.50 12.64
C LYS A 13 7.50 11.76 12.29
N VAL A 14 6.33 12.38 12.47
CA VAL A 14 5.04 11.74 12.16
C VAL A 14 4.96 11.36 10.67
N MET A 15 5.35 12.25 9.76
CA MET A 15 5.36 11.96 8.33
C MET A 15 6.28 10.79 7.99
N PHE A 16 7.51 10.77 8.56
CA PHE A 16 8.44 9.67 8.36
C PHE A 16 7.92 8.35 8.91
N VAL A 17 7.27 8.35 10.08
CA VAL A 17 6.66 7.15 10.67
C VAL A 17 5.55 6.60 9.76
N LEU A 18 4.68 7.46 9.22
CA LEU A 18 3.61 7.03 8.30
C LEU A 18 4.18 6.40 7.03
N LEU A 19 5.19 7.04 6.41
CA LEU A 19 5.83 6.51 5.21
C LEU A 19 6.59 5.21 5.50
N ALA A 20 7.31 5.12 6.63
CA ALA A 20 8.01 3.92 7.03
C ALA A 20 7.04 2.75 7.31
N ALA A 21 5.91 3.02 7.96
CA ALA A 21 4.86 2.02 8.19
C ALA A 21 4.26 1.53 6.87
N ALA A 22 3.94 2.44 5.93
CA ALA A 22 3.44 2.06 4.61
C ALA A 22 4.46 1.22 3.84
N MET A 23 5.74 1.60 3.87
CA MET A 23 6.83 0.83 3.25
C MET A 23 7.00 -0.55 3.89
N ALA A 24 6.91 -0.66 5.22
CA ALA A 24 6.98 -1.94 5.92
C ALA A 24 5.84 -2.88 5.53
N LEU A 25 4.61 -2.36 5.42
CA LEU A 25 3.46 -3.14 4.95
C LEU A 25 3.62 -3.58 3.49
N MET A 26 4.15 -2.71 2.61
CA MET A 26 4.43 -3.08 1.22
C MET A 26 5.57 -4.10 1.08
N ALA A 27 6.59 -4.02 1.92
CA ALA A 27 7.65 -5.02 1.98
C ALA A 27 7.11 -6.36 2.48
N PHE A 28 6.26 -6.34 3.51
CA PHE A 28 5.59 -7.55 4.01
C PHE A 28 4.68 -8.17 2.94
N SER A 29 3.90 -7.37 2.22
CA SER A 29 3.06 -7.87 1.12
C SER A 29 3.89 -8.45 -0.03
N LEU A 30 5.08 -7.89 -0.31
CA LEU A 30 6.01 -8.46 -1.29
C LEU A 30 6.51 -9.84 -0.85
N VAL A 31 6.87 -9.99 0.43
CA VAL A 31 7.28 -11.29 0.98
C VAL A 31 6.15 -12.32 0.82
N LEU A 32 4.90 -11.94 1.11
CA LEU A 32 3.75 -12.82 0.87
C LEU A 32 3.63 -13.23 -0.60
N VAL A 33 3.78 -12.29 -1.53
CA VAL A 33 3.74 -12.59 -2.97
C VAL A 33 4.84 -13.58 -3.35
N LEU A 34 6.08 -13.31 -2.95
CA LEU A 34 7.23 -14.15 -3.30
C LEU A 34 7.09 -15.59 -2.78
N LEU A 35 6.48 -15.77 -1.60
CA LEU A 35 6.31 -17.09 -1.00
C LEU A 35 5.14 -17.87 -1.62
N ASN A 36 4.03 -17.21 -1.96
CA ASN A 36 2.79 -17.91 -2.34
C ASN A 36 2.55 -17.94 -3.85
N VAL A 37 3.12 -17.03 -4.64
CA VAL A 37 2.72 -16.86 -6.06
C VAL A 37 3.01 -18.09 -6.93
N ASN A 38 4.04 -18.87 -6.57
CA ASN A 38 4.42 -20.06 -7.30
C ASN A 38 3.46 -21.23 -7.06
N GLU A 39 2.88 -21.32 -5.86
CA GLU A 39 1.98 -22.41 -5.45
C GLU A 39 0.57 -22.26 -6.03
N LEU A 40 0.19 -21.05 -6.41
CA LEU A 40 -1.10 -20.78 -7.05
C LEU A 40 -1.26 -21.61 -8.33
N SER A 41 -2.40 -22.28 -8.50
CA SER A 41 -2.77 -22.95 -9.75
C SER A 41 -3.70 -22.04 -10.54
N ALA A 42 -3.41 -21.82 -11.82
CA ALA A 42 -4.30 -21.03 -12.68
C ALA A 42 -5.55 -21.85 -13.05
N PRO A 43 -6.73 -21.23 -13.19
CA PRO A 43 -7.00 -19.79 -13.06
C PRO A 43 -7.20 -19.32 -11.61
N LEU A 44 -6.74 -18.11 -11.28
CA LEU A 44 -6.91 -17.52 -9.95
C LEU A 44 -8.31 -16.96 -9.76
N ILE A 45 -8.91 -17.19 -8.59
CA ILE A 45 -10.10 -16.48 -8.15
C ILE A 45 -9.69 -15.09 -7.67
N LEU A 46 -10.04 -14.05 -8.42
CA LEU A 46 -9.78 -12.65 -8.08
C LEU A 46 -11.01 -11.94 -7.51
N HIS A 47 -12.21 -12.35 -7.94
CA HIS A 47 -13.46 -11.86 -7.39
C HIS A 47 -14.49 -13.00 -7.34
N PHE A 48 -15.33 -12.95 -6.31
CA PHE A 48 -16.45 -13.86 -6.15
C PHE A 48 -17.61 -13.09 -5.51
N ASP A 49 -18.81 -13.26 -6.07
CA ASP A 49 -20.04 -12.65 -5.60
C ASP A 49 -20.89 -13.69 -4.85
N LYS A 50 -21.55 -13.29 -3.76
CA LYS A 50 -22.40 -14.18 -2.95
C LYS A 50 -23.57 -14.80 -3.73
N LEU A 51 -24.07 -14.12 -4.76
CA LEU A 51 -25.23 -14.51 -5.55
C LEU A 51 -24.85 -15.24 -6.84
N LYS A 52 -23.69 -14.92 -7.44
CA LYS A 52 -23.25 -15.48 -8.73
C LYS A 52 -22.08 -16.46 -8.64
N GLY A 53 -21.42 -16.58 -7.49
CA GLY A 53 -20.20 -17.38 -7.36
C GLY A 53 -18.99 -16.65 -7.94
N ILE A 54 -18.00 -17.41 -8.41
CA ILE A 54 -16.79 -16.86 -9.03
C ILE A 54 -17.16 -16.17 -10.35
N ASP A 55 -16.93 -14.87 -10.44
CA ASP A 55 -17.26 -14.04 -11.60
C ASP A 55 -16.02 -13.43 -12.28
N PHE A 56 -14.88 -13.38 -11.59
CA PHE A 56 -13.63 -12.91 -12.15
C PHE A 56 -12.47 -13.86 -11.84
N LEU A 57 -11.91 -14.40 -12.92
CA LEU A 57 -10.72 -15.23 -12.92
C LEU A 57 -9.54 -14.44 -13.48
N GLY A 58 -8.38 -14.60 -12.86
CA GLY A 58 -7.14 -13.95 -13.28
C GLY A 58 -5.98 -14.91 -13.45
N GLU A 59 -4.84 -14.33 -13.82
CA GLU A 59 -3.56 -15.00 -13.95
C GLU A 59 -2.61 -14.60 -12.81
N LYS A 60 -1.51 -15.36 -12.66
CA LYS A 60 -0.46 -15.04 -11.68
C LYS A 60 0.14 -13.64 -11.90
N SER A 61 0.15 -13.16 -13.14
CA SER A 61 0.61 -11.81 -13.48
C SER A 61 -0.24 -10.72 -12.85
N ASP A 62 -1.52 -10.97 -12.59
CA ASP A 62 -2.43 -9.96 -12.00
C ASP A 62 -2.05 -9.67 -10.55
N VAL A 63 -1.56 -10.67 -9.82
CA VAL A 63 -1.02 -10.51 -8.45
C VAL A 63 0.17 -9.54 -8.47
N TRP A 64 1.08 -9.71 -9.43
CA TRP A 64 2.20 -8.79 -9.63
C TRP A 64 1.73 -7.40 -10.07
N GLY A 65 0.70 -7.31 -10.91
CA GLY A 65 0.09 -6.06 -11.33
C GLY A 65 -0.52 -5.27 -10.16
N ILE A 66 -1.25 -5.94 -9.27
CA ILE A 66 -1.84 -5.33 -8.06
C ILE A 66 -0.74 -4.80 -7.15
N TRP A 67 0.29 -5.61 -6.89
CA TRP A 67 1.40 -5.20 -6.03
C TRP A 67 2.19 -4.03 -6.65
N ALA A 68 2.56 -4.13 -7.93
CA ALA A 68 3.32 -3.10 -8.63
C ALA A 68 2.52 -1.78 -8.75
N GLY A 69 1.22 -1.85 -9.02
CA GLY A 69 0.34 -0.69 -9.05
C GLY A 69 0.25 0.01 -7.70
N GLY A 70 0.07 -0.76 -6.62
CA GLY A 70 0.11 -0.26 -5.25
C GLY A 70 1.44 0.40 -4.89
N PHE A 71 2.55 -0.21 -5.31
CA PHE A 71 3.89 0.34 -5.09
C PHE A 71 4.12 1.63 -5.88
N ALA A 72 3.68 1.70 -7.14
CA ALA A 72 3.76 2.90 -7.96
C ALA A 72 3.00 4.08 -7.34
N LEU A 73 1.78 3.83 -6.82
CA LEU A 73 1.00 4.84 -6.09
C LEU A 73 1.72 5.29 -4.82
N LEU A 74 2.34 4.37 -4.09
CA LEU A 74 3.13 4.70 -2.89
C LEU A 74 4.27 5.66 -3.23
N VAL A 75 5.04 5.35 -4.28
CA VAL A 75 6.15 6.21 -4.75
C VAL A 75 5.62 7.58 -5.16
N LEU A 76 4.57 7.64 -5.98
CA LEU A 76 3.98 8.89 -6.47
C LEU A 76 3.52 9.79 -5.32
N ASN A 77 2.77 9.23 -4.36
CA ASN A 77 2.31 9.97 -3.19
C ASN A 77 3.46 10.38 -2.27
N SER A 78 4.53 9.59 -2.15
CA SER A 78 5.71 9.95 -1.37
C SER A 78 6.45 11.14 -1.98
N LEU A 79 6.56 11.18 -3.32
CA LEU A 79 7.09 12.31 -4.06
C LEU A 79 6.22 13.55 -3.84
N LEU A 80 4.90 13.43 -4.00
CA LEU A 80 3.96 14.54 -3.74
C LEU A 80 4.07 15.03 -2.28
N ALA A 81 4.12 14.13 -1.30
CA ALA A 81 4.29 14.49 0.10
C ALA A 81 5.57 15.32 0.32
N SER A 82 6.68 14.96 -0.33
CA SER A 82 7.95 15.69 -0.22
C SER A 82 7.89 17.09 -0.82
N VAL A 83 7.19 17.26 -1.95
CA VAL A 83 6.98 18.54 -2.62
C VAL A 83 6.07 19.43 -1.77
N PHE A 84 4.95 18.89 -1.27
CA PHE A 84 4.01 19.64 -0.46
C PHE A 84 4.54 19.95 0.94
N PHE A 85 5.46 19.17 1.51
CA PHE A 85 5.99 19.44 2.86
C PHE A 85 6.58 20.84 3.01
N HIS A 86 7.13 21.40 1.92
CA HIS A 86 7.71 22.74 1.89
C HIS A 86 6.67 23.86 1.75
N ARG A 87 5.52 23.60 1.13
CA ARG A 87 4.45 24.59 0.89
C ARG A 87 3.29 24.47 1.86
N GLU A 88 2.76 23.27 2.02
CA GLU A 88 1.55 22.96 2.79
C GLU A 88 1.70 21.63 3.54
N ARG A 89 1.97 21.75 4.86
CA ARG A 89 2.20 20.59 5.73
C ARG A 89 1.00 19.65 5.79
N VAL A 90 -0.22 20.19 5.78
CA VAL A 90 -1.46 19.39 5.83
C VAL A 90 -1.55 18.44 4.64
N LEU A 91 -1.32 18.93 3.42
CA LEU A 91 -1.32 18.10 2.21
C LEU A 91 -0.25 17.01 2.29
N ALA A 92 0.94 17.31 2.78
CA ALA A 92 2.00 16.31 2.95
C ALA A 92 1.58 15.15 3.88
N TYR A 93 0.89 15.45 4.99
CA TYR A 93 0.35 14.40 5.87
C TYR A 93 -0.77 13.61 5.24
N VAL A 94 -1.64 14.26 4.46
CA VAL A 94 -2.72 13.57 3.73
C VAL A 94 -2.10 12.55 2.77
N PHE A 95 -1.11 12.93 1.96
CA PHE A 95 -0.43 12.00 1.06
C PHE A 95 0.29 10.87 1.79
N ALA A 96 0.99 11.16 2.90
CA ALA A 96 1.63 10.13 3.72
C ALA A 96 0.60 9.17 4.37
N GLY A 97 -0.55 9.67 4.80
CA GLY A 97 -1.65 8.86 5.33
C GLY A 97 -2.34 8.00 4.28
N VAL A 98 -2.56 8.56 3.08
CA VAL A 98 -3.12 7.83 1.93
C VAL A 98 -2.19 6.68 1.52
N ASN A 99 -0.87 6.83 1.65
CA ASN A 99 0.06 5.73 1.43
C ASN A 99 -0.14 4.56 2.39
N LEU A 100 -0.37 4.86 3.67
CA LEU A 100 -0.66 3.81 4.65
C LEU A 100 -1.96 3.08 4.31
N LEU A 101 -3.00 3.83 3.92
CA LEU A 101 -4.27 3.25 3.48
C LEU A 101 -4.09 2.34 2.26
N PHE A 102 -3.38 2.79 1.23
CA PHE A 102 -3.11 1.95 0.04
C PHE A 102 -2.30 0.71 0.38
N ALA A 103 -1.28 0.82 1.24
CA ALA A 103 -0.49 -0.34 1.67
C ALA A 103 -1.35 -1.39 2.38
N VAL A 104 -2.28 -0.96 3.24
CA VAL A 104 -3.26 -1.85 3.89
C VAL A 104 -4.19 -2.48 2.85
N LEU A 105 -4.75 -1.70 1.92
CA LEU A 105 -5.65 -2.22 0.88
C LEU A 105 -4.96 -3.27 0.00
N VAL A 106 -3.71 -3.02 -0.42
CA VAL A 106 -2.91 -3.97 -1.20
C VAL A 106 -2.67 -5.24 -0.39
N LEU A 107 -2.30 -5.11 0.89
CA LEU A 107 -2.07 -6.27 1.75
C LEU A 107 -3.34 -7.11 1.93
N VAL A 108 -4.49 -6.47 2.17
CA VAL A 108 -5.78 -7.14 2.31
C VAL A 108 -6.18 -7.83 1.00
N ALA A 109 -6.07 -7.14 -0.14
CA ALA A 109 -6.39 -7.70 -1.43
C ALA A 109 -5.55 -8.96 -1.72
N LEU A 110 -4.23 -8.87 -1.57
CA LEU A 110 -3.32 -10.01 -1.77
C LEU A 110 -3.58 -11.14 -0.77
N GLY A 111 -3.83 -10.81 0.50
CA GLY A 111 -4.14 -11.79 1.53
C GLY A 111 -5.43 -12.56 1.25
N VAL A 112 -6.47 -11.90 0.74
CA VAL A 112 -7.71 -12.56 0.32
C VAL A 112 -7.46 -13.47 -0.88
N ILE A 113 -6.71 -13.00 -1.89
CA ILE A 113 -6.37 -13.80 -3.08
C ILE A 113 -5.64 -15.09 -2.66
N PHE A 114 -4.60 -15.01 -1.82
CA PHE A 114 -3.86 -16.20 -1.38
C PHE A 114 -4.63 -17.10 -0.41
N SER A 115 -5.65 -16.59 0.28
CA SER A 115 -6.46 -17.39 1.21
C SER A 115 -7.53 -18.22 0.50
N VAL A 116 -8.02 -17.73 -0.64
CA VAL A 116 -9.12 -18.34 -1.40
C VAL A 116 -8.62 -19.35 -2.44
N ASN A 117 -7.37 -19.24 -2.88
CA ASN A 117 -6.75 -20.10 -3.88
C ASN A 117 -5.76 -21.06 -3.23
#